data_AF-A0A2A6CSH9-F1
#
_entry.id   AF-A0A2A6CSH9-F1
#
_cell.length_a   1.000
_cell.length_b   1.000
_cell.length_c   1.000
_cell.angle_alpha   90.00
_cell.angle_beta   90.00
_cell.angle_gamma   90.00
#
_symmetry.space_group_name_H-M   'P 1'
#
loop_
_entity.id
_entity.type
_entity.pdbx_description
1 polymer ?
#
loop_
_entity_poly.entity_id
_entity_poly.type
_entity_poly.pdbx_seq_one_letter_code
_entity_poly.pdbx_strand_id
1 'polypeptide(L)'
;MMYLLILFILPLSVAIRCIDCTYNGTSKHCNAGCKGDMCGVWKWNDRGKEFIRQGCISGIPSARIGCRTNQVGASLCLCNDFDLCNTQHRSVSTVPTLPIVRLPSVDCISILHFHPIHKEADDFPLQIESSHARCHSDYCHFTRTESSLQSTMGNLSISLCSPHPEFEFDLQIHAHPLRALHSNFCYSIKTTKETKEIQCICSSKMCNRNLVNAMEEGPIQCYTVDGTEDSAKVDKSSLCYGDFCFIRQSEEGRFTKGCLSIRQMGNEHHPYIPGNRSIFGEIQWLCTDQLCNHDMNRLDRSINKKVFTPIHLPINGVGHTSFVVSISFLIFF
;
A
#
# COMPACT_ATOMS: atom_id res chain seq x y z
N MET A 1 -5.43 -15.43 -46.26
CA MET A 1 -5.75 -15.04 -44.87
C MET A 1 -4.70 -14.05 -44.40
N MET A 2 -5.10 -12.79 -44.22
CA MET A 2 -4.22 -11.70 -43.81
C MET A 2 -4.19 -11.69 -42.27
N TYR A 3 -3.06 -12.02 -41.66
CA TYR A 3 -2.90 -11.94 -40.21
C TYR A 3 -2.74 -10.48 -39.81
N LEU A 4 -3.76 -9.95 -39.13
CA LEU A 4 -3.73 -8.62 -38.51
C LEU A 4 -2.77 -8.67 -37.31
N LEU A 5 -1.60 -8.07 -37.46
CA LEU A 5 -0.60 -7.95 -36.40
C LEU A 5 -1.06 -6.82 -35.46
N ILE A 6 -1.80 -7.15 -34.41
CA ILE A 6 -2.18 -6.20 -33.36
C ILE A 6 -0.94 -5.93 -32.52
N LEU A 7 -0.21 -4.85 -32.83
CA LEU A 7 0.77 -4.26 -31.92
C LEU A 7 0.02 -3.71 -30.72
N PHE A 8 0.11 -4.41 -29.59
CA PHE A 8 -0.23 -3.84 -28.29
C PHE A 8 0.79 -2.73 -28.00
N ILE A 9 0.43 -1.49 -28.32
CA ILE A 9 1.10 -0.32 -27.76
C ILE A 9 0.77 -0.34 -26.28
N LEU A 10 1.69 -0.89 -25.47
CA LEU A 10 1.62 -0.72 -24.03
C LEU A 10 1.61 0.79 -23.77
N PRO A 11 0.63 1.33 -23.02
CA PRO A 11 0.65 2.73 -22.67
C PRO A 11 1.92 2.95 -21.86
N LEU A 12 2.90 3.64 -22.44
CA LEU A 12 3.98 4.24 -21.69
C LEU A 12 3.30 5.20 -20.71
N SER A 13 3.25 4.83 -19.43
CA SER A 13 2.79 5.75 -18.39
C SER A 13 3.76 6.92 -18.37
N VAL A 14 3.34 8.03 -18.98
CA VAL A 14 4.14 9.24 -18.98
C VAL A 14 4.01 9.83 -17.58
N ALA A 15 5.11 9.82 -16.83
CA ALA A 15 5.13 10.45 -15.51
C ALA A 15 4.79 11.95 -15.65
N ILE A 16 3.79 12.40 -14.91
CA ILE A 16 3.34 13.79 -14.87
C ILE A 16 3.99 14.54 -13.72
N ARG A 17 4.12 15.86 -13.84
CA ARG A 17 4.62 16.73 -12.78
C ARG A 17 3.49 17.07 -11.80
N CYS A 18 3.78 17.16 -10.51
CA CYS A 18 2.80 17.54 -9.50
C CYS A 18 3.36 18.60 -8.56
N ILE A 19 2.45 19.35 -7.95
CA ILE A 19 2.76 20.21 -6.81
C ILE A 19 3.05 19.32 -5.60
N ASP A 20 4.12 19.63 -4.88
CA ASP A 20 4.49 18.99 -3.61
C ASP A 20 4.52 20.06 -2.51
N CYS A 21 3.45 20.13 -1.74
CA CYS A 21 3.28 21.13 -0.70
C CYS A 21 2.47 20.57 0.48
N THR A 22 2.78 21.09 1.66
CA THR A 22 2.02 20.85 2.89
C THR A 22 1.51 22.18 3.44
N TYR A 23 0.22 22.22 3.78
CA TYR A 23 -0.45 23.33 4.44
C TYR A 23 -0.96 22.87 5.80
N ASN A 24 -0.61 23.60 6.86
CA ASN A 24 -0.94 23.26 8.26
C ASN A 24 -1.90 24.25 8.93
N GLY A 25 -2.77 24.88 8.14
CA GLY A 25 -3.75 25.86 8.61
C GLY A 25 -3.23 27.29 8.71
N THR A 26 -1.92 27.51 8.80
CA THR A 26 -1.32 28.86 8.88
C THR A 26 -0.16 29.08 7.92
N SER A 27 0.56 28.01 7.55
CA SER A 27 1.73 28.08 6.69
C SER A 27 1.65 27.06 5.57
N LYS A 28 2.20 27.44 4.41
CA LYS A 28 2.36 26.57 3.24
C LYS A 28 3.85 26.35 3.02
N HIS A 29 4.29 25.10 3.11
CA HIS A 29 5.64 24.68 2.75
C HIS A 29 5.58 23.94 1.43
N CYS A 30 6.45 24.29 0.48
CA CYS A 30 6.49 23.67 -0.85
C CYS A 30 7.92 23.25 -1.21
N ASN A 31 8.06 22.04 -1.75
CA ASN A 31 9.31 21.56 -2.33
C ASN A 31 9.36 21.87 -3.83
N ALA A 32 10.39 21.38 -4.53
CA ALA A 32 10.60 21.59 -5.97
C ALA A 32 9.56 20.90 -6.90
N GLY A 33 8.42 20.46 -6.37
CA GLY A 33 7.48 19.58 -7.05
C GLY A 33 8.03 18.16 -7.19
N CYS A 34 7.22 17.26 -7.73
CA CYS A 34 7.59 15.86 -7.91
C CYS A 34 7.08 15.33 -9.26
N LYS A 35 7.48 14.10 -9.63
CA LYS A 35 6.93 13.39 -10.79
C LYS A 35 6.36 12.04 -10.36
N GLY A 36 5.25 11.63 -10.97
CA GLY A 36 4.65 10.33 -10.72
C GLY A 36 3.58 9.95 -11.73
N ASP A 37 2.94 8.80 -11.53
CA ASP A 37 1.85 8.32 -12.39
C ASP A 37 0.59 9.19 -12.26
N MET A 38 0.40 9.81 -11.10
CA MET A 38 -0.71 10.71 -10.80
C MET A 38 -0.35 11.70 -9.71
N CYS A 39 -1.09 12.80 -9.64
CA CYS A 39 -1.00 13.77 -8.55
C CYS A 39 -2.12 13.55 -7.53
N GLY A 40 -1.79 13.77 -6.25
CA GLY A 40 -2.73 13.71 -5.13
C GLY A 40 -2.92 15.06 -4.46
N VAL A 41 -4.16 15.31 -4.00
CA VAL A 41 -4.50 16.30 -2.99
C VAL A 41 -5.24 15.58 -1.88
N TRP A 42 -4.70 15.64 -0.67
CA TRP A 42 -5.33 15.13 0.52
C TRP A 42 -5.62 16.28 1.47
N LYS A 43 -6.88 16.44 1.87
CA LYS A 43 -7.36 17.54 2.70
C LYS A 43 -8.15 16.99 3.88
N TRP A 44 -7.87 17.51 5.08
CA TRP A 44 -8.59 17.14 6.29
C TRP A 44 -8.70 18.32 7.26
N ASN A 45 -9.54 18.18 8.27
CA ASN A 45 -9.66 19.15 9.34
C ASN A 45 -9.23 18.50 10.65
N ASP A 46 -8.36 19.16 11.41
CA ASP A 46 -8.05 18.79 12.79
C ASP A 46 -8.29 19.99 13.71
N ARG A 47 -9.18 19.82 14.68
CA ARG A 47 -9.57 20.85 15.68
C ARG A 47 -9.91 22.20 15.06
N GLY A 48 -10.65 22.21 13.96
CA GLY A 48 -11.10 23.42 13.26
C GLY A 48 -10.05 24.02 12.31
N LYS A 49 -8.84 23.46 12.22
CA LYS A 49 -7.81 23.89 11.28
C LYS A 49 -7.80 22.98 10.06
N GLU A 50 -7.76 23.60 8.88
CA GLU A 50 -7.65 22.88 7.62
C GLU A 50 -6.20 22.54 7.29
N PHE A 51 -5.96 21.28 6.95
CA PHE A 51 -4.69 20.76 6.51
C PHE A 51 -4.81 20.27 5.08
N ILE A 52 -3.77 20.50 4.27
CA ILE A 52 -3.72 20.05 2.88
C ILE A 52 -2.33 19.48 2.61
N ARG A 53 -2.27 18.30 2.03
CA ARG A 53 -1.06 17.68 1.51
C ARG A 53 -1.21 17.44 0.01
N GLN A 54 -0.27 17.95 -0.77
CA GLN A 54 -0.18 17.78 -2.21
C GLN A 54 1.09 17.00 -2.53
N GLY A 55 1.05 16.11 -3.51
CA GLY A 55 2.24 15.39 -3.96
C GLY A 55 1.95 14.39 -5.06
N CYS A 56 2.91 13.50 -5.31
CA CYS A 56 2.84 12.48 -6.35
C CYS A 56 2.48 11.13 -5.77
N ILE A 57 1.82 10.31 -6.60
CA ILE A 57 1.60 8.90 -6.35
C ILE A 57 2.11 8.11 -7.57
N SER A 58 2.85 7.03 -7.32
CA SER A 58 3.41 6.15 -8.37
C SER A 58 3.38 4.70 -7.92
N GLY A 59 3.29 3.78 -8.89
CA GLY A 59 3.41 2.33 -8.66
C GLY A 59 2.17 1.70 -8.01
N ILE A 60 0.99 2.30 -8.19
CA ILE A 60 -0.27 1.83 -7.58
C ILE A 60 -1.34 1.71 -8.66
N PRO A 61 -1.35 0.60 -9.43
CA PRO A 61 -2.25 0.44 -10.57
C PRO A 61 -3.74 0.38 -10.17
N SER A 62 -4.03 0.02 -8.93
CA SER A 62 -5.37 -0.01 -8.34
C SER A 62 -5.90 1.37 -7.94
N ALA A 63 -5.06 2.42 -7.90
CA ALA A 63 -5.48 3.76 -7.53
C ALA A 63 -6.35 4.38 -8.63
N ARG A 64 -7.60 4.70 -8.30
CA ARG A 64 -8.57 5.28 -9.24
C ARG A 64 -8.49 6.81 -9.25
N ILE A 65 -8.58 7.42 -10.43
CA ILE A 65 -8.75 8.87 -10.59
C ILE A 65 -10.12 9.29 -10.04
N GLY A 66 -10.18 10.42 -9.35
CA GLY A 66 -11.39 10.85 -8.65
C GLY A 66 -11.14 11.42 -7.25
N CYS A 67 -12.19 11.99 -6.66
CA CYS A 67 -12.18 12.49 -5.30
C CYS A 67 -12.97 11.54 -4.39
N ARG A 68 -12.34 11.03 -3.34
CA ARG A 68 -13.03 10.35 -2.25
C ARG A 68 -13.29 11.32 -1.11
N THR A 69 -14.42 11.16 -0.44
CA THR A 69 -14.69 11.81 0.85
C THR A 69 -15.13 10.76 1.85
N ASN A 70 -14.51 10.80 3.03
CA ASN A 70 -14.79 9.88 4.13
C ASN A 70 -15.76 10.50 5.16
N GLN A 71 -16.14 9.74 6.18
CA GLN A 71 -17.19 10.16 7.13
C GLN A 71 -16.86 11.38 7.98
N VAL A 72 -15.57 11.66 8.19
CA VAL A 72 -15.14 12.86 8.93
C VAL A 72 -14.94 14.08 8.02
N GLY A 73 -15.32 13.96 6.74
CA GLY A 73 -15.23 15.04 5.76
C GLY A 73 -13.82 15.29 5.21
N ALA A 74 -12.86 14.40 5.50
CA ALA A 74 -11.57 14.43 4.82
C ALA A 74 -11.71 13.92 3.38
N SER A 75 -10.84 14.40 2.51
CA SER A 75 -10.91 14.11 1.07
C SER A 75 -9.56 13.79 0.45
N LEU A 76 -9.56 12.84 -0.48
CA LEU A 76 -8.41 12.44 -1.29
C LEU A 76 -8.78 12.52 -2.77
N CYS A 77 -8.21 13.47 -3.50
CA CYS A 77 -8.41 13.65 -4.93
C CYS A 77 -7.17 13.24 -5.70
N LEU A 78 -7.34 12.33 -6.65
CA LEU A 78 -6.30 11.86 -7.57
C LEU A 78 -6.60 12.32 -8.99
N CYS A 79 -5.58 12.81 -9.70
CA CYS A 79 -5.68 13.25 -11.08
C CYS A 79 -4.42 12.87 -11.87
N ASN A 80 -4.56 12.63 -13.17
CA ASN A 80 -3.45 12.31 -14.06
C ASN A 80 -3.60 12.92 -15.47
N ASP A 81 -4.45 13.93 -15.60
CA ASP A 81 -4.89 14.44 -16.88
C ASP A 81 -3.94 15.48 -17.50
N PHE A 82 -3.13 16.17 -16.68
CA PHE A 82 -2.07 17.07 -17.13
C PHE A 82 -1.07 17.38 -15.99
N ASP A 83 0.06 18.00 -16.34
CA ASP A 83 1.06 18.47 -15.38
C ASP A 83 0.47 19.49 -14.39
N LEU A 84 0.75 19.32 -13.11
CA LEU A 84 0.29 20.14 -11.99
C LEU A 84 -1.25 20.13 -11.83
N CYS A 85 -1.89 19.02 -12.22
CA CYS A 85 -3.35 18.87 -12.09
C CYS A 85 -3.86 18.94 -10.64
N ASN A 86 -2.98 18.85 -9.63
CA ASN A 86 -3.32 18.94 -8.22
C ASN A 86 -3.28 20.36 -7.65
N THR A 87 -3.47 21.40 -8.46
CA THR A 87 -3.56 22.79 -7.99
C THR A 87 -4.72 23.00 -6.99
N GLN A 88 -4.48 23.86 -5.99
CA GLN A 88 -5.43 24.17 -4.90
C GLN A 88 -6.78 24.73 -5.40
N HIS A 89 -6.83 25.21 -6.65
CA HIS A 89 -8.04 25.72 -7.31
C HIS A 89 -8.93 24.64 -7.93
N ARG A 90 -8.54 23.36 -7.91
CA ARG A 90 -9.50 22.26 -8.09
C ARG A 90 -10.36 22.10 -6.83
N SER A 91 -11.18 23.11 -6.56
CA SER A 91 -12.39 22.88 -5.78
C SER A 91 -13.28 21.92 -6.56
N VAL A 92 -14.07 21.13 -5.84
CA VAL A 92 -14.97 20.07 -6.33
C VAL A 92 -15.95 20.55 -7.44
N SER A 93 -15.95 21.84 -7.79
CA SER A 93 -17.03 22.53 -8.50
C SER A 93 -16.71 23.13 -9.87
N THR A 94 -15.49 23.06 -10.46
CA THR A 94 -15.16 23.93 -11.63
C THR A 94 -14.63 23.34 -12.96
N VAL A 95 -14.24 22.07 -13.13
CA VAL A 95 -13.89 21.49 -14.47
C VAL A 95 -14.17 19.96 -14.44
N PRO A 96 -14.39 19.25 -15.57
CA PRO A 96 -15.29 18.09 -15.67
C PRO A 96 -15.07 17.13 -14.51
N THR A 97 -16.14 17.01 -13.73
CA THR A 97 -16.23 16.39 -12.42
C THR A 97 -15.39 15.12 -12.34
N LEU A 98 -14.21 15.23 -11.71
CA LEU A 98 -13.54 14.07 -11.16
C LEU A 98 -14.61 13.26 -10.41
N PRO A 99 -14.72 11.95 -10.65
CA PRO A 99 -15.79 11.17 -10.04
C PRO A 99 -15.70 11.34 -8.52
N ILE A 100 -16.79 11.81 -7.92
CA ILE A 100 -16.89 11.99 -6.48
C ILE A 100 -17.44 10.70 -5.91
N VAL A 101 -16.62 10.02 -5.13
CA VAL A 101 -16.99 8.79 -4.43
C VAL A 101 -17.14 9.13 -2.95
N ARG A 102 -18.36 9.03 -2.45
CA ARG A 102 -18.58 9.01 -0.99
C ARG A 102 -18.32 7.59 -0.51
N LEU A 103 -17.40 7.45 0.43
CA LEU A 103 -17.11 6.16 1.00
C LEU A 103 -18.30 5.67 1.85
N PRO A 104 -18.57 4.35 1.87
CA PRO A 104 -19.73 3.80 2.56
C PRO A 104 -19.57 3.92 4.07
N SER A 105 -20.69 4.05 4.79
CA SER A 105 -20.68 3.90 6.25
C SER A 105 -20.92 2.44 6.65
N VAL A 106 -19.93 1.87 7.33
CA VAL A 106 -19.90 0.47 7.71
C VAL A 106 -20.01 0.34 9.23
N ASP A 107 -20.91 -0.54 9.69
CA ASP A 107 -20.99 -0.88 11.11
C ASP A 107 -19.81 -1.80 11.48
N CYS A 108 -18.96 -1.37 12.40
CA CYS A 108 -17.81 -2.14 12.88
C CYS A 108 -17.95 -2.49 14.36
N ILE A 109 -17.03 -3.33 14.83
CA ILE A 109 -16.92 -3.73 16.22
C ILE A 109 -15.65 -3.12 16.82
N SER A 110 -15.78 -2.57 18.02
CA SER A 110 -14.68 -2.08 18.84
C SER A 110 -14.50 -2.99 20.06
N ILE A 111 -13.46 -3.82 20.06
CA ILE A 111 -13.10 -4.74 21.15
C ILE A 111 -11.58 -4.79 21.31
N LEU A 112 -11.14 -4.80 22.56
CA LEU A 112 -9.75 -5.04 22.93
C LEU A 112 -9.61 -6.42 23.58
N HIS A 113 -8.74 -7.26 23.03
CA HIS A 113 -8.45 -8.60 23.54
C HIS A 113 -6.98 -8.69 23.95
N PHE A 114 -6.74 -8.97 25.23
CA PHE A 114 -5.40 -9.22 25.75
C PHE A 114 -5.23 -10.71 26.10
N HIS A 115 -4.22 -11.35 25.53
CA HIS A 115 -3.92 -12.76 25.79
C HIS A 115 -2.58 -12.91 26.52
N PRO A 116 -2.55 -12.97 27.87
CA PRO A 116 -1.31 -13.11 28.62
C PRO A 116 -0.58 -14.44 28.32
N ILE A 117 0.76 -14.41 28.27
CA ILE A 117 1.62 -15.57 27.95
C ILE A 117 1.80 -16.51 29.16
N HIS A 118 1.77 -15.99 30.39
CA HIS A 118 1.92 -16.81 31.60
C HIS A 118 0.56 -17.28 32.14
N LYS A 119 0.24 -18.54 31.87
CA LYS A 119 -0.72 -19.31 32.67
C LYS A 119 -0.03 -19.76 33.96
N GLU A 120 0.06 -18.88 34.95
CA GLU A 120 0.04 -19.39 36.33
C GLU A 120 -1.42 -19.65 36.66
N ALA A 121 -1.67 -20.85 37.18
CA ALA A 121 -2.99 -21.41 37.40
C ALA A 121 -3.85 -20.52 38.32
N ASP A 122 -5.15 -20.53 38.05
CA ASP A 122 -6.24 -20.05 38.91
C ASP A 122 -6.57 -18.55 38.99
N ASP A 123 -6.12 -17.70 38.06
CA ASP A 123 -6.75 -16.39 37.91
C ASP A 123 -7.12 -16.07 36.46
N PHE A 124 -8.33 -15.55 36.31
CA PHE A 124 -9.11 -15.44 35.08
C PHE A 124 -8.29 -14.90 33.89
N PRO A 125 -8.54 -15.35 32.63
CA PRO A 125 -8.25 -14.46 31.51
C PRO A 125 -9.00 -13.16 31.82
N LEU A 126 -8.27 -12.05 31.98
CA LEU A 126 -8.84 -10.71 31.94
C LEU A 126 -9.38 -10.50 30.51
N GLN A 127 -10.47 -11.18 30.19
CA GLN A 127 -11.47 -10.67 29.29
C GLN A 127 -11.98 -9.43 30.01
N ILE A 128 -11.33 -8.30 29.75
CA ILE A 128 -12.05 -7.04 29.85
C ILE A 128 -13.21 -7.27 28.89
N GLU A 129 -14.40 -7.55 29.43
CA GLU A 129 -15.66 -7.45 28.70
C GLU A 129 -15.79 -5.98 28.32
N SER A 130 -14.98 -5.53 27.36
CA SER A 130 -15.16 -4.25 26.74
C SER A 130 -16.47 -4.41 26.02
N SER A 131 -17.51 -3.74 26.54
CA SER A 131 -18.81 -3.62 25.91
C SER A 131 -18.62 -3.59 24.40
N HIS A 132 -19.24 -4.51 23.66
CA HIS A 132 -19.21 -4.52 22.19
C HIS A 132 -19.69 -3.17 21.66
N ALA A 133 -18.79 -2.19 21.60
CA ALA A 133 -19.11 -0.86 21.17
C ALA A 133 -19.19 -0.95 19.65
N ARG A 134 -20.43 -0.86 19.15
CA ARG A 134 -20.65 -0.68 17.73
C ARG A 134 -20.24 0.74 17.39
N CYS A 135 -19.52 0.88 16.29
CA CYS A 135 -19.09 2.17 15.78
C CYS A 135 -19.26 2.18 14.25
N HIS A 136 -19.25 3.38 13.66
CA HIS A 136 -19.35 3.57 12.22
C HIS A 136 -18.01 4.11 11.70
N SER A 137 -17.51 3.53 10.60
CA SER A 137 -16.27 3.92 9.92
C SER A 137 -16.40 3.61 8.43
N ASP A 138 -15.48 4.12 7.60
CA ASP A 138 -15.47 3.80 6.17
C ASP A 138 -14.94 2.39 5.91
N TYR A 139 -14.02 1.92 6.76
CA TYR A 139 -13.60 0.52 6.84
C TYR A 139 -13.45 0.06 8.30
N CYS A 140 -13.62 -1.24 8.53
CA CYS A 140 -13.35 -1.85 9.81
C CYS A 140 -11.93 -2.38 9.87
N HIS A 141 -11.29 -2.23 11.03
CA HIS A 141 -9.91 -2.62 11.25
C HIS A 141 -9.81 -3.73 12.29
N PHE A 142 -8.84 -4.61 12.08
CA PHE A 142 -8.36 -5.55 13.07
C PHE A 142 -6.84 -5.58 13.04
N THR A 143 -6.23 -5.40 14.20
CA THR A 143 -4.80 -5.49 14.38
C THR A 143 -4.50 -6.54 15.44
N ARG A 144 -3.53 -7.40 15.17
CA ARG A 144 -2.98 -8.32 16.16
C ARG A 144 -1.47 -8.26 16.16
N THR A 145 -0.89 -8.03 17.32
CA THR A 145 0.55 -8.02 17.52
C THR A 145 0.95 -9.27 18.29
N GLU A 146 1.83 -10.06 17.69
CA GLU A 146 2.44 -11.23 18.31
C GLU A 146 3.90 -10.89 18.64
N SER A 147 4.27 -11.06 19.90
CA SER A 147 5.64 -10.86 20.39
C SER A 147 6.25 -12.21 20.74
N SER A 148 7.46 -12.50 20.24
CA SER A 148 8.23 -13.69 20.61
C SER A 148 9.10 -13.46 21.85
N LEU A 149 9.26 -12.22 22.31
CA LEU A 149 9.94 -11.91 23.56
C LEU A 149 9.06 -12.40 24.73
N GLN A 150 9.68 -13.06 25.72
CA GLN A 150 9.11 -13.32 27.05
C GLN A 150 8.84 -12.01 27.84
N SER A 151 8.57 -10.90 27.16
CA SER A 151 8.00 -9.71 27.76
C SER A 151 6.60 -10.05 28.25
N THR A 152 6.25 -9.58 29.43
CA THR A 152 4.95 -9.73 30.10
C THR A 152 3.73 -9.32 29.27
N MET A 153 3.93 -8.63 28.14
CA MET A 153 2.87 -8.30 27.19
C MET A 153 2.63 -9.48 26.24
N GLY A 154 1.55 -10.21 26.47
CA GLY A 154 1.14 -11.28 25.59
C GLY A 154 0.54 -10.81 24.26
N ASN A 155 -0.08 -11.71 23.51
CA ASN A 155 -0.66 -11.36 22.21
C ASN A 155 -1.77 -10.32 22.42
N LEU A 156 -1.65 -9.18 21.75
CA LEU A 156 -2.66 -8.12 21.78
C LEU A 156 -3.43 -8.17 20.47
N SER A 157 -4.74 -8.38 20.54
CA SER A 157 -5.64 -8.26 19.40
C SER A 157 -6.66 -7.16 19.63
N ILE A 158 -6.89 -6.38 18.59
CA ILE A 158 -7.64 -5.14 18.64
C ILE A 158 -8.55 -5.11 17.42
N SER A 159 -9.86 -5.12 17.63
CA SER A 159 -10.86 -4.79 16.61
C SER A 159 -11.32 -3.36 16.86
N LEU A 160 -11.23 -2.46 15.88
CA LEU A 160 -11.63 -1.07 16.04
C LEU A 160 -12.29 -0.52 14.77
N CYS A 161 -13.03 0.58 14.93
CA CYS A 161 -13.19 1.56 13.85
C CYS A 161 -11.85 2.25 13.57
N SER A 162 -11.70 2.90 12.41
CA SER A 162 -10.43 3.53 12.04
C SER A 162 -9.91 4.44 13.16
N PRO A 163 -8.67 4.22 13.66
CA PRO A 163 -8.10 5.05 14.72
C PRO A 163 -7.80 6.47 14.22
N HIS A 164 -7.69 6.64 12.90
CA HIS A 164 -7.42 7.89 12.22
C HIS A 164 -8.34 8.03 11.00
N PRO A 165 -9.64 8.30 11.22
CA PRO A 165 -10.63 8.33 10.14
C PRO A 165 -10.29 9.37 9.06
N GLU A 166 -9.56 10.43 9.36
CA GLU A 166 -9.10 11.45 8.41
C GLU A 166 -8.11 10.94 7.36
N PHE A 167 -7.46 9.79 7.61
CA PHE A 167 -6.52 9.14 6.70
C PHE A 167 -7.12 7.94 5.96
N GLU A 168 -8.39 7.63 6.24
CA GLU A 168 -9.05 6.43 5.76
C GLU A 168 -9.66 6.63 4.37
N PHE A 169 -9.12 5.91 3.39
CA PHE A 169 -9.61 5.84 2.01
C PHE A 169 -9.43 4.41 1.46
N ASP A 170 -9.93 4.16 0.24
CA ASP A 170 -9.65 2.94 -0.55
C ASP A 170 -8.15 2.71 -0.79
N LEU A 171 -7.37 3.81 -0.72
CA LEU A 171 -5.92 3.81 -0.64
C LEU A 171 -5.47 4.30 0.73
N GLN A 172 -4.87 3.42 1.54
CA GLN A 172 -4.39 3.79 2.88
C GLN A 172 -3.14 4.68 2.80
N ILE A 173 -3.25 5.96 3.13
CA ILE A 173 -2.17 6.95 2.97
C ILE A 173 -1.32 7.16 4.23
N HIS A 174 -1.73 6.61 5.38
CA HIS A 174 -1.06 6.78 6.68
C HIS A 174 -0.82 5.42 7.40
N ALA A 175 -0.91 4.29 6.69
CA ALA A 175 -0.68 2.99 7.32
C ALA A 175 0.81 2.79 7.65
N HIS A 176 1.08 2.35 8.89
CA HIS A 176 2.40 1.91 9.36
C HIS A 176 2.42 0.38 9.41
N PRO A 177 3.53 -0.28 9.05
CA PRO A 177 4.74 0.28 8.46
C PRO A 177 4.66 0.47 6.95
N LEU A 178 3.56 0.11 6.27
CA LEU A 178 3.41 0.26 4.82
C LEU A 178 2.15 1.03 4.47
N ARG A 179 2.29 2.05 3.62
CA ARG A 179 1.18 2.73 2.93
C ARG A 179 0.66 1.91 1.74
N ALA A 180 -0.48 2.35 1.19
CA ALA A 180 -1.22 1.71 0.11
C ALA A 180 -1.58 0.24 0.38
N LEU A 181 -1.99 -0.03 1.62
CA LEU A 181 -2.75 -1.23 1.92
C LEU A 181 -4.17 -1.05 1.36
N HIS A 182 -4.67 -2.08 0.69
CA HIS A 182 -6.03 -2.16 0.18
C HIS A 182 -7.00 -2.69 1.23
N SER A 183 -8.24 -2.20 1.16
CA SER A 183 -9.38 -2.78 1.87
C SER A 183 -9.71 -4.18 1.35
N ASN A 184 -10.33 -4.99 2.20
CA ASN A 184 -10.69 -6.40 1.99
C ASN A 184 -9.49 -7.36 1.94
N PHE A 185 -8.40 -7.00 2.63
CA PHE A 185 -7.19 -7.81 2.77
C PHE A 185 -6.72 -7.84 4.22
N CYS A 186 -6.04 -8.93 4.58
CA CYS A 186 -5.20 -9.05 5.75
C CYS A 186 -3.73 -9.05 5.32
N TYR A 187 -2.90 -8.41 6.12
CA TYR A 187 -1.47 -8.23 5.91
C TYR A 187 -0.75 -8.76 7.13
N SER A 188 0.25 -9.61 6.93
CA SER A 188 1.19 -9.95 7.98
C SER A 188 2.51 -9.27 7.69
N ILE A 189 2.95 -8.45 8.64
CA ILE A 189 4.09 -7.57 8.49
C ILE A 189 5.10 -7.87 9.60
N LYS A 190 6.35 -8.07 9.20
CA LYS A 190 7.47 -8.30 10.13
C LYS A 190 8.62 -7.36 9.78
N THR A 191 8.96 -6.47 10.70
CA THR A 191 10.11 -5.54 10.62
C THR A 191 11.23 -5.90 11.59
N THR A 192 10.97 -6.84 12.50
CA THR A 192 11.92 -7.40 13.46
C THR A 192 11.73 -8.91 13.55
N LYS A 193 12.62 -9.63 14.23
CA LYS A 193 12.45 -11.06 14.50
C LYS A 193 11.42 -11.30 15.60
N GLU A 194 11.27 -10.33 16.49
CA GLU A 194 10.52 -10.44 17.72
C GLU A 194 9.04 -10.12 17.55
N THR A 195 8.69 -9.26 16.60
CA THR A 195 7.32 -8.78 16.44
C THR A 195 6.74 -9.13 15.08
N LYS A 196 5.52 -9.67 15.10
CA LYS A 196 4.66 -9.89 13.93
C LYS A 196 3.39 -9.10 14.12
N GLU A 197 3.10 -8.22 13.16
CA GLU A 197 1.84 -7.48 13.12
C GLU A 197 0.94 -8.11 12.05
N ILE A 198 -0.32 -8.37 12.41
CA ILE A 198 -1.38 -8.75 11.48
C ILE A 198 -2.34 -7.59 11.43
N GLN A 199 -2.54 -7.00 10.25
CA GLN A 199 -3.49 -5.92 10.02
C GLN A 199 -4.51 -6.33 8.96
N CYS A 200 -5.79 -6.25 9.28
CA CYS A 200 -6.87 -6.54 8.36
C CYS A 200 -7.77 -5.31 8.20
N ILE A 201 -8.14 -5.01 6.96
CA ILE A 201 -9.00 -3.89 6.60
C ILE A 201 -10.16 -4.46 5.79
N CYS A 202 -11.40 -4.13 6.11
CA CYS A 202 -12.56 -4.66 5.39
C CYS A 202 -13.73 -3.69 5.36
N SER A 203 -14.57 -3.79 4.33
CA SER A 203 -15.69 -2.85 4.08
C SER A 203 -17.08 -3.45 4.31
N SER A 204 -17.15 -4.67 4.84
CA SER A 204 -18.43 -5.37 5.10
C SER A 204 -18.87 -5.21 6.55
N LYS A 205 -20.19 -5.22 6.78
CA LYS A 205 -20.76 -5.10 8.13
C LYS A 205 -20.13 -6.08 9.12
N MET A 206 -19.58 -5.54 10.21
CA MET A 206 -18.97 -6.27 11.33
C MET A 206 -17.91 -7.30 10.89
N CYS A 207 -17.23 -7.05 9.77
CA CYS A 207 -16.24 -7.97 9.22
C CYS A 207 -15.02 -8.14 10.15
N ASN A 208 -14.79 -7.19 11.06
CA ASN A 208 -13.71 -7.24 12.04
C ASN A 208 -14.04 -7.99 13.34
N ARG A 209 -15.16 -8.74 13.38
CA ARG A 209 -15.58 -9.51 14.56
C ARG A 209 -14.72 -10.74 14.81
N ASN A 210 -14.47 -11.52 13.76
CA ASN A 210 -13.90 -12.87 13.83
C ASN A 210 -12.76 -12.99 12.81
N LEU A 211 -11.76 -12.12 12.92
CA LEU A 211 -10.66 -12.09 11.96
C LEU A 211 -9.51 -13.03 12.35
N VAL A 212 -8.91 -13.54 11.28
CA VAL A 212 -7.89 -14.59 11.17
C VAL A 212 -7.07 -14.86 12.44
N ASN A 213 -7.21 -16.08 12.98
CA ASN A 213 -6.41 -16.55 14.13
C ASN A 213 -4.92 -16.76 13.77
N ALA A 214 -4.61 -17.00 12.49
CA ALA A 214 -3.25 -17.21 11.99
C ALA A 214 -3.14 -16.85 10.50
N MET A 215 -2.17 -15.98 10.16
CA MET A 215 -1.78 -15.73 8.77
C MET A 215 -0.61 -16.63 8.38
N GLU A 216 -0.76 -17.33 7.25
CA GLU A 216 0.31 -18.09 6.62
C GLU A 216 1.39 -17.13 6.11
N GLU A 217 2.64 -17.54 6.30
CA GLU A 217 3.80 -16.79 5.80
C GLU A 217 4.17 -17.35 4.43
N GLY A 218 4.37 -16.45 3.47
CA GLY A 218 4.84 -16.83 2.15
C GLY A 218 6.28 -17.39 2.16
N PRO A 219 6.74 -17.97 1.04
CA PRO A 219 8.00 -18.71 0.98
C PRO A 219 9.25 -17.83 0.82
N ILE A 220 9.10 -16.51 0.71
CA ILE A 220 10.21 -15.60 0.41
C ILE A 220 10.86 -15.15 1.71
N GLN A 221 12.15 -15.47 1.87
CA GLN A 221 12.96 -15.04 2.99
C GLN A 221 13.49 -13.62 2.77
N CYS A 222 13.43 -12.77 3.78
CA CYS A 222 13.90 -11.38 3.70
C CYS A 222 14.69 -10.96 4.93
N TYR A 223 15.48 -9.90 4.79
CA TYR A 223 16.11 -9.23 5.92
C TYR A 223 15.11 -8.33 6.63
N THR A 224 15.25 -8.22 7.95
CA THR A 224 14.50 -7.26 8.76
C THR A 224 15.43 -6.17 9.29
N VAL A 225 15.00 -4.91 9.22
CA VAL A 225 15.69 -3.77 9.84
C VAL A 225 14.64 -2.74 10.18
N ASP A 226 14.69 -2.16 11.37
CA ASP A 226 13.80 -1.06 11.73
C ASP A 226 14.54 0.27 11.88
N GLY A 227 14.07 1.27 11.12
CA GLY A 227 14.46 2.67 11.24
C GLY A 227 15.96 2.95 11.20
N THR A 228 16.69 2.53 10.17
CA THR A 228 18.13 2.87 10.00
C THR A 228 18.34 4.00 9.00
N GLU A 229 19.39 4.81 9.15
CA GLU A 229 19.78 5.79 8.13
C GLU A 229 20.55 5.16 6.95
N ASP A 230 21.14 3.98 7.15
CA ASP A 230 21.92 3.29 6.13
C ASP A 230 21.06 2.32 5.31
N SER A 231 20.80 2.68 4.06
CA SER A 231 20.06 1.86 3.11
C SER A 231 20.64 0.46 2.87
N ALA A 232 21.95 0.27 3.07
CA ALA A 232 22.64 -1.01 2.88
C ALA A 232 22.65 -1.86 4.14
N LYS A 233 22.34 -1.28 5.31
CA LYS A 233 22.31 -2.03 6.56
C LYS A 233 21.26 -3.15 6.48
N VAL A 234 21.68 -4.32 6.95
CA VAL A 234 20.86 -5.51 7.15
C VAL A 234 21.33 -6.21 8.41
N ASP A 235 20.41 -6.81 9.15
CA ASP A 235 20.78 -7.76 10.19
C ASP A 235 20.71 -9.17 9.60
N LYS A 236 21.87 -9.79 9.38
CA LYS A 236 21.96 -11.15 8.83
C LYS A 236 21.44 -12.23 9.78
N SER A 237 21.30 -11.91 11.07
CA SER A 237 20.78 -12.82 12.09
C SER A 237 19.26 -12.71 12.28
N SER A 238 18.65 -11.67 11.69
CA SER A 238 17.22 -11.36 11.78
C SER A 238 16.57 -11.48 10.41
N LEU A 239 15.93 -12.63 10.19
CA LEU A 239 15.25 -13.00 8.95
C LEU A 239 13.77 -13.21 9.22
N CYS A 240 12.95 -12.94 8.20
CA CYS A 240 11.52 -13.22 8.20
C CYS A 240 11.13 -13.94 6.90
N TYR A 241 9.89 -14.43 6.86
CA TYR A 241 9.28 -15.03 5.67
C TYR A 241 7.99 -14.30 5.29
N GLY A 242 7.72 -14.18 3.99
CA GLY A 242 6.48 -13.64 3.46
C GLY A 242 6.32 -13.85 1.95
N ASP A 243 5.27 -13.25 1.38
CA ASP A 243 5.06 -13.25 -0.08
C ASP A 243 5.99 -12.26 -0.79
N PHE A 244 6.34 -11.18 -0.08
CA PHE A 244 7.21 -10.12 -0.55
C PHE A 244 8.24 -9.73 0.52
N CYS A 245 9.43 -9.36 0.07
CA CYS A 245 10.30 -8.49 0.84
C CYS A 245 9.97 -7.04 0.54
N PHE A 246 10.05 -6.19 1.55
CA PHE A 246 9.90 -4.76 1.37
C PHE A 246 11.08 -3.95 1.88
N ILE A 247 11.23 -2.77 1.30
CA ILE A 247 12.01 -1.64 1.81
C ILE A 247 11.06 -0.44 1.84
N ARG A 248 11.04 0.31 2.93
CA ARG A 248 10.41 1.63 3.03
C ARG A 248 11.48 2.65 3.38
N GLN A 249 11.50 3.77 2.68
CA GLN A 249 12.22 4.98 3.09
C GLN A 249 11.19 6.00 3.56
N SER A 250 11.28 6.42 4.83
CA SER A 250 10.45 7.49 5.39
C SER A 250 10.83 8.84 4.78
N GLU A 251 9.97 9.84 4.99
CA GLU A 251 10.23 11.22 4.56
C GLU A 251 11.48 11.82 5.22
N GLU A 252 11.83 11.33 6.41
CA GLU A 252 13.06 11.68 7.15
C GLU A 252 14.30 10.94 6.62
N GLY A 253 14.15 10.08 5.60
CA GLY A 253 15.22 9.30 5.01
C GLY A 253 15.58 8.01 5.76
N ARG A 254 14.78 7.59 6.75
CA ARG A 254 15.02 6.35 7.50
C ARG A 254 14.46 5.14 6.75
N PHE A 255 15.23 4.08 6.69
CA PHE A 255 14.90 2.82 6.05
C PHE A 255 14.34 1.79 7.04
N THR A 256 13.22 1.18 6.68
CA THR A 256 12.67 -0.02 7.32
C THR A 256 12.63 -1.13 6.27
N LYS A 257 13.04 -2.34 6.64
CA LYS A 257 13.06 -3.54 5.79
C LYS A 257 12.31 -4.67 6.49
N GLY A 258 11.61 -5.49 5.72
CA GLY A 258 10.85 -6.59 6.32
C GLY A 258 10.17 -7.50 5.30
N CYS A 259 9.28 -8.33 5.82
CA CYS A 259 8.43 -9.23 5.05
C CYS A 259 6.98 -8.80 5.09
N LEU A 260 6.29 -9.03 3.98
CA LEU A 260 4.86 -8.81 3.83
C LEU A 260 4.22 -10.09 3.29
N SER A 261 3.23 -10.64 4.01
CA SER A 261 2.33 -11.66 3.48
C SER A 261 0.93 -11.08 3.34
N ILE A 262 0.19 -11.49 2.31
CA ILE A 262 -1.08 -10.89 1.94
C ILE A 262 -2.14 -11.98 1.78
N ARG A 263 -3.27 -11.80 2.45
CA ARG A 263 -4.43 -12.67 2.33
C ARG A 263 -5.66 -11.86 1.94
N GLN A 264 -6.23 -12.18 0.79
CA GLN A 264 -7.49 -11.60 0.33
C GLN A 264 -8.67 -12.16 1.13
N MET A 265 -9.62 -11.30 1.51
CA MET A 265 -10.83 -11.68 2.28
C MET A 265 -12.11 -11.73 1.43
N GLY A 266 -12.04 -11.40 0.13
CA GLY A 266 -13.19 -11.39 -0.78
C GLY A 266 -12.85 -11.93 -2.17
N ASN A 267 -13.71 -11.68 -3.17
CA ASN A 267 -13.51 -12.16 -4.55
C ASN A 267 -12.78 -11.16 -5.46
N GLU A 268 -12.46 -9.97 -4.95
CA GLU A 268 -11.81 -8.89 -5.69
C GLU A 268 -10.35 -9.21 -5.98
N HIS A 269 -10.02 -9.55 -7.23
CA HIS A 269 -8.63 -9.71 -7.64
C HIS A 269 -7.93 -8.35 -7.70
N HIS A 270 -7.13 -8.06 -6.68
CA HIS A 270 -6.14 -7.00 -6.75
C HIS A 270 -4.75 -7.62 -6.59
N PRO A 271 -4.01 -7.84 -7.70
CA PRO A 271 -2.65 -8.32 -7.60
C PRO A 271 -1.81 -7.20 -6.96
N TYR A 272 -1.38 -7.41 -5.73
CA TYR A 272 -0.32 -6.59 -5.15
C TYR A 272 0.93 -6.81 -6.01
N ILE A 273 1.38 -5.78 -6.72
CA ILE A 273 2.43 -5.92 -7.74
C ILE A 273 3.80 -5.58 -7.13
N PRO A 274 4.82 -6.43 -7.30
CA PRO A 274 6.18 -6.07 -6.92
C PRO A 274 6.67 -4.89 -7.77
N GLY A 275 7.41 -3.97 -7.16
CA GLY A 275 7.83 -2.75 -7.83
C GLY A 275 8.18 -1.64 -6.86
N ASN A 276 8.61 -0.51 -7.43
CA ASN A 276 8.76 0.75 -6.70
C ASN A 276 7.41 1.47 -6.69
N ARG A 277 7.08 2.05 -5.54
CA ARG A 277 5.88 2.84 -5.32
C ARG A 277 6.23 4.03 -4.44
N SER A 278 5.62 5.15 -4.73
CA SER A 278 5.80 6.37 -3.95
C SER A 278 4.46 7.01 -3.66
N ILE A 279 4.24 7.41 -2.41
CA ILE A 279 3.00 8.03 -1.96
C ILE A 279 3.37 9.25 -1.14
N PHE A 280 3.14 10.44 -1.71
CA PHE A 280 3.44 11.72 -1.07
C PHE A 280 4.90 11.82 -0.57
N GLY A 281 5.86 11.27 -1.32
CA GLY A 281 7.29 11.36 -0.99
C GLY A 281 7.82 10.19 -0.15
N GLU A 282 6.96 9.38 0.47
CA GLU A 282 7.39 8.11 1.04
C GLU A 282 7.64 7.11 -0.08
N ILE A 283 8.80 6.46 -0.08
CA ILE A 283 9.18 5.51 -1.12
C ILE A 283 9.17 4.10 -0.54
N GLN A 284 8.57 3.17 -1.28
CA GLN A 284 8.49 1.78 -0.90
C GLN A 284 8.83 0.90 -2.10
N TRP A 285 9.50 -0.21 -1.82
CA TRP A 285 9.80 -1.22 -2.82
C TRP A 285 9.33 -2.57 -2.34
N LEU A 286 8.82 -3.36 -3.28
CA LEU A 286 8.41 -4.73 -3.08
C LEU A 286 9.12 -5.63 -4.07
N CYS A 287 9.63 -6.76 -3.60
CA CYS A 287 10.26 -7.75 -4.44
C CYS A 287 9.95 -9.16 -3.92
N THR A 288 10.08 -10.16 -4.78
CA THR A 288 9.68 -11.55 -4.50
C THR A 288 10.84 -12.54 -4.61
N ASP A 289 12.06 -12.04 -4.78
CA ASP A 289 13.25 -12.89 -4.83
C ASP A 289 13.79 -13.08 -3.40
N GLN A 290 14.40 -14.22 -3.12
CA GLN A 290 15.01 -14.49 -1.82
C GLN A 290 16.03 -13.40 -1.46
N LEU A 291 15.86 -12.77 -0.30
CA LEU A 291 16.76 -11.75 0.26
C LEU A 291 16.96 -10.55 -0.68
N CYS A 292 15.96 -10.22 -1.50
CA CYS A 292 16.05 -9.14 -2.49
C CYS A 292 16.13 -7.75 -1.86
N ASN A 293 15.72 -7.59 -0.60
CA ASN A 293 15.80 -6.34 0.16
C ASN A 293 17.18 -6.07 0.81
N HIS A 294 18.23 -6.77 0.37
CA HIS A 294 19.60 -6.54 0.84
C HIS A 294 20.18 -5.21 0.37
N ASP A 295 20.10 -4.94 -0.94
CA ASP A 295 20.73 -3.80 -1.62
C ASP A 295 19.81 -3.26 -2.72
N MET A 296 19.78 -1.92 -2.88
CA MET A 296 19.02 -1.19 -3.89
C MET A 296 19.35 -1.63 -5.32
N ASN A 297 20.62 -1.95 -5.64
CA ASN A 297 20.95 -2.43 -6.99
C ASN A 297 20.37 -3.82 -7.29
N ARG A 298 20.22 -4.66 -6.25
CA ARG A 298 19.58 -5.97 -6.36
C ARG A 298 18.07 -5.81 -6.48
N LEU A 299 17.51 -4.83 -5.76
CA LEU A 299 16.11 -4.46 -5.80
C LEU A 299 15.68 -4.04 -7.22
N ASP A 300 16.42 -3.11 -7.84
CA ASP A 300 16.15 -2.65 -9.20
C ASP A 300 16.15 -3.82 -10.20
N ARG A 301 17.11 -4.74 -10.07
CA ARG A 301 17.16 -5.96 -10.90
C ARG A 301 15.99 -6.91 -10.64
N SER A 302 15.56 -7.07 -9.38
CA SER A 302 14.46 -7.96 -9.01
C SER A 302 13.09 -7.46 -9.51
N ILE A 303 12.92 -6.14 -9.57
CA ILE A 303 11.72 -5.50 -10.12
C ILE A 303 11.70 -5.67 -11.65
N ASN A 304 12.82 -5.40 -12.32
CA ASN A 304 12.91 -5.45 -13.78
C ASN A 304 12.78 -6.86 -14.38
N LYS A 305 13.18 -7.90 -13.64
CA LYS A 305 13.05 -9.30 -14.10
C LYS A 305 11.61 -9.74 -14.35
N LYS A 306 10.62 -9.12 -13.69
CA LYS A 306 9.19 -9.46 -13.85
C LYS A 306 8.45 -8.62 -14.89
N VAL A 307 8.98 -7.45 -15.25
CA VAL A 307 8.44 -6.64 -16.37
C VAL A 307 8.84 -7.24 -17.73
N PHE A 308 9.88 -8.08 -17.76
CA PHE A 308 10.35 -8.81 -18.95
C PHE A 308 10.32 -10.33 -18.76
N THR A 309 9.14 -10.91 -18.47
CA THR A 309 8.87 -12.28 -18.91
C THR A 309 8.07 -12.22 -20.19
N PRO A 310 8.72 -12.27 -21.38
CA PRO A 310 7.98 -12.58 -22.60
C PRO A 310 7.30 -13.92 -22.38
N ILE A 311 6.00 -13.97 -22.59
CA ILE A 311 5.25 -15.22 -22.66
C ILE A 311 5.84 -15.99 -23.84
N HIS A 312 6.79 -16.89 -23.56
CA HIS A 312 7.16 -17.92 -24.51
C HIS A 312 5.98 -18.87 -24.62
N LEU A 313 5.08 -18.57 -25.55
CA LEU A 313 4.18 -19.59 -26.10
C LEU A 313 5.07 -20.69 -26.69
N PRO A 314 4.87 -21.96 -26.32
CA PRO A 314 5.54 -23.06 -26.99
C PRO A 314 5.02 -23.11 -28.42
N ILE A 315 5.79 -22.58 -29.36
CA ILE A 315 5.57 -22.80 -30.79
C ILE A 315 6.03 -24.23 -31.04
N ASN A 316 5.07 -25.16 -31.08
CA ASN A 316 5.27 -26.48 -31.64
C ASN A 316 5.86 -26.32 -33.05
N GLY A 317 6.98 -26.99 -33.26
CA GLY A 317 7.76 -26.91 -34.48
C GLY A 317 6.97 -27.35 -35.70
N VAL A 318 7.01 -26.53 -36.74
CA VAL A 318 7.08 -26.99 -38.12
C VAL A 318 8.04 -26.03 -38.82
N GLY A 319 9.16 -26.57 -39.29
CA GLY A 319 10.15 -25.81 -40.03
C GLY A 319 9.64 -25.39 -41.41
N HIS A 320 10.12 -24.25 -41.90
CA HIS A 320 10.72 -24.09 -43.24
C HIS A 320 11.15 -22.62 -43.47
N THR A 321 12.47 -22.45 -43.64
CA THR A 321 13.17 -21.58 -44.61
C THR A 321 12.75 -20.11 -44.85
N SER A 322 13.63 -19.21 -44.36
CA SER A 322 14.37 -18.16 -45.12
C SER A 322 13.86 -16.70 -45.27
N PHE A 323 14.86 -15.79 -45.19
CA PHE A 323 15.01 -14.40 -45.73
C PHE A 323 14.51 -13.14 -44.95
N VAL A 324 15.43 -12.54 -44.17
CA VAL A 324 16.12 -11.22 -44.33
C VAL A 324 15.38 -9.99 -44.95
N VAL A 325 15.22 -8.96 -44.10
CA VAL A 325 15.43 -7.48 -44.26
C VAL A 325 14.30 -6.50 -44.70
N SER A 326 14.24 -5.44 -43.86
CA SER A 326 13.81 -4.03 -44.00
C SER A 326 12.68 -3.61 -44.94
N ILE A 327 11.72 -2.89 -44.36
CA ILE A 327 11.10 -1.72 -45.01
C ILE A 327 10.91 -0.59 -43.98
N SER A 328 11.63 0.51 -44.19
CA SER A 328 11.31 1.84 -43.68
C SER A 328 10.20 2.46 -44.53
N PHE A 329 9.24 3.18 -43.94
CA PHE A 329 8.58 4.29 -44.63
C PHE A 329 8.13 5.39 -43.65
N LEU A 330 8.82 6.52 -43.74
CA LEU A 330 8.25 7.87 -43.61
C LEU A 330 7.08 8.00 -44.58
N ILE A 331 5.94 8.56 -44.16
CA ILE A 331 5.15 9.46 -45.01
C ILE A 331 4.55 10.59 -44.16
N PHE A 332 4.76 11.79 -44.66
CA PHE A 332 4.22 13.09 -44.25
C PHE A 332 2.77 13.28 -44.71
N PHE A 333 2.07 14.12 -43.94
CA PHE A 333 0.72 14.70 -44.10
C PHE A 333 -0.46 13.87 -43.61
#